data_AF-A0AAU9I202-F1
#
_entry.id   AF-A0AAU9I202-F1
#
_cell.length_a   1.000
_cell.length_b   1.000
_cell.length_c   1.000
_cell.angle_alpha   90.00
_cell.angle_beta   90.00
_cell.angle_gamma   90.00
#
_symmetry.space_group_name_H-M   'P 1'
#
loop_
_entity.id
_entity.type
_entity.pdbx_description
1 polymer ?
#
loop_
_entity_poly.entity_id
_entity_poly.type
_entity_poly.pdbx_seq_one_letter_code
_entity_poly.pdbx_strand_id
1 'polypeptide(L)' 'MADRKVEICYSKDGGYNWSNWREYSLGELGEYSRRIRINRLGRGRQWVFKIRVSSPVKRDLYGAVAYIEPTGG' A
#
# COMPACT_ATOMS: atom_id res chain seq x y z
N MET A 1 -3.04 12.19 -20.04
CA MET A 1 -3.17 10.91 -19.32
C MET A 1 -2.55 11.11 -17.94
N ALA A 2 -3.36 11.45 -16.93
CA ALA A 2 -2.83 11.82 -15.61
C ALA A 2 -2.52 10.55 -14.82
N ASP A 3 -1.27 10.09 -14.91
CA ASP A 3 -0.80 8.90 -14.20
C ASP A 3 -0.80 9.20 -12.69
N ARG A 4 -1.87 8.79 -12.01
CA ARG A 4 -2.09 8.99 -10.57
C ARG A 4 -2.09 7.63 -9.95
N LYS A 5 -0.90 7.21 -9.54
CA LYS A 5 -0.68 5.84 -9.11
C LYS A 5 0.06 5.82 -7.78
N VAL A 6 -0.30 4.85 -6.97
CA VAL A 6 0.46 4.48 -5.78
C VAL A 6 1.09 3.14 -6.04
N GLU A 7 2.39 3.07 -5.86
CA GLU A 7 3.15 1.83 -5.82
C GLU A 7 3.38 1.46 -4.36
N ILE A 8 3.06 0.22 -4.02
CA ILE A 8 3.22 -0.30 -2.66
C ILE A 8 4.10 -1.54 -2.71
N CYS A 9 5.09 -1.56 -1.84
CA CYS A 9 5.92 -2.71 -1.55
C CYS A 9 5.84 -3.02 -0.05
N TYR A 10 6.00 -4.28 0.32
CA TYR A 10 5.99 -4.69 1.72
C TYR A 10 7.10 -5.70 1.99
N SER A 11 7.59 -5.65 3.22
CA SER A 11 8.52 -6.60 3.81
C SER A 11 7.84 -7.29 4.99
N LYS A 12 8.11 -8.59 5.13
CA LYS A 12 7.56 -9.47 6.19
C LYS A 12 8.59 -9.87 7.24
N ASP A 13 9.83 -9.42 7.07
CA ASP A 13 11.01 -9.74 7.87
C ASP A 13 11.71 -8.50 8.44
N GLY A 14 11.02 -7.35 8.52
CA GLY A 14 11.59 -6.15 9.13
C GLY A 14 12.44 -5.28 8.19
N GLY A 15 12.35 -5.48 6.88
CA GLY A 15 12.99 -4.63 5.86
C GLY A 15 14.20 -5.26 5.18
N TYR A 16 14.52 -6.53 5.45
CA TYR A 16 15.61 -7.26 4.79
C TYR A 16 15.19 -7.71 3.38
N ASN A 17 14.00 -8.30 3.24
CA ASN A 17 13.46 -8.71 1.94
C ASN A 17 12.20 -7.91 1.59
N TRP A 18 12.16 -7.43 0.36
CA TRP A 18 11.08 -6.63 -0.18
C TRP A 18 10.33 -7.39 -1.26
N SER A 19 9.00 -7.37 -1.22
CA SER A 19 8.16 -7.90 -2.30
C SER A 19 8.33 -7.07 -3.58
N ASN A 20 7.84 -7.58 -4.72
CA ASN A 20 7.71 -6.76 -5.93
C ASN A 20 6.78 -5.56 -5.68
N TRP A 21 7.09 -4.44 -6.34
CA TRP A 21 6.24 -3.26 -6.38
C TRP A 21 4.91 -3.60 -7.01
N ARG A 22 3.82 -3.22 -6.33
CA ARG A 22 2.47 -3.36 -6.84
C ARG A 22 1.89 -1.98 -7.08
N GLU A 23 1.49 -1.72 -8.31
CA GLU A 23 0.90 -0.47 -8.74
C GLU A 23 -0.62 -0.49 -8.55
N TYR A 24 -1.16 0.59 -7.99
CA TYR A 24 -2.59 0.80 -7.78
C TYR A 24 -3.00 2.18 -8.28
N SER A 25 -4.16 2.27 -8.91
CA SER A 25 -4.72 3.55 -9.34
C SER A 25 -5.34 4.31 -8.15
N LEU A 26 -4.96 5.58 -8.01
CA LEU A 26 -5.57 6.54 -7.07
C LEU A 26 -6.97 7.00 -7.52
N GLY A 27 -7.36 6.70 -8.76
CA GLY A 27 -8.62 7.17 -9.34
C GLY A 27 -8.53 8.56 -9.98
N GLU A 28 -9.70 9.14 -10.25
CA GLU A 28 -9.85 10.41 -10.96
C GLU A 28 -9.79 11.64 -10.04
N LEU A 29 -9.96 12.83 -10.60
CA LEU A 29 -9.84 14.08 -9.85
C LEU A 29 -11.17 14.32 -9.15
N GLY A 30 -11.18 14.51 -7.83
CA GLY A 30 -12.40 14.64 -7.05
C GLY A 30 -12.76 13.39 -6.23
N GLU A 31 -12.11 12.26 -6.50
CA GLU A 31 -12.27 11.01 -5.75
C GLU A 31 -11.34 10.99 -4.52
N TYR A 32 -11.79 11.60 -3.42
CA TYR A 32 -10.98 11.70 -2.18
C TYR A 32 -11.18 10.53 -1.22
N SER A 33 -12.27 9.77 -1.34
CA SER A 33 -12.66 8.68 -0.44
C SER A 33 -12.21 7.30 -0.91
N ARG A 34 -11.39 7.21 -1.98
CA ARG A 34 -10.95 5.93 -2.53
C ARG A 34 -9.95 5.24 -1.60
N ARG A 35 -10.30 4.05 -1.13
CA ARG A 35 -9.42 3.20 -0.32
C ARG A 35 -8.70 2.17 -1.18
N ILE A 36 -7.37 2.22 -1.19
CA ILE A 36 -6.54 1.18 -1.81
C ILE A 36 -6.51 -0.03 -0.88
N ARG A 37 -6.94 -1.20 -1.38
CA ARG A 37 -6.92 -2.46 -0.63
C ARG A 37 -5.89 -3.40 -1.22
N ILE A 38 -4.92 -3.79 -0.39
CA ILE A 38 -3.93 -4.80 -0.71
C ILE A 38 -4.33 -6.11 0.00
N ASN A 39 -4.69 -7.13 -0.77
CA ASN A 39 -5.08 -8.43 -0.25
C ASN A 39 -3.98 -9.46 -0.53
N ARG A 40 -4.07 -10.62 0.14
CA ARG A 40 -3.16 -11.77 -0.06
C ARG A 40 -1.69 -11.43 0.27
N LEU A 41 -1.47 -10.75 1.40
CA LEU A 41 -0.13 -10.44 1.89
C LEU A 41 0.57 -11.65 2.52
N GLY A 42 -0.19 -12.68 2.91
CA GLY A 42 0.31 -13.89 3.54
C GLY A 42 0.58 -13.70 5.04
N ARG A 43 1.50 -14.48 5.59
CA ARG A 43 1.88 -14.44 7.01
C ARG A 43 3.26 -13.81 7.18
N GLY A 44 3.40 -12.97 8.20
CA GLY A 44 4.63 -12.28 8.54
C GLY A 44 4.61 -11.84 10.00
N ARG A 45 5.79 -11.75 10.61
CA ARG A 45 5.94 -11.32 12.02
C ARG A 45 6.25 -9.83 12.14
N GLN A 46 7.03 -9.29 11.21
CA GLN A 46 7.37 -7.87 11.17
C GLN A 46 7.00 -7.29 9.81
N TRP A 47 5.94 -6.48 9.80
CA TRP A 47 5.43 -5.86 8.59
C TRP A 47 6.01 -4.46 8.43
N VAL A 48 6.66 -4.21 7.29
CA VAL A 48 7.13 -2.88 6.90
C VAL A 48 6.57 -2.57 5.53
N PHE A 49 5.86 -1.46 5.40
CA PHE A 49 5.27 -1.01 4.14
C PHE A 49 6.05 0.17 3.58
N LYS A 50 6.43 0.10 2.30
CA LYS A 50 6.94 1.23 1.53
C LYS A 50 5.89 1.66 0.53
N ILE A 51 5.55 2.94 0.56
CA ILE A 51 4.53 3.54 -0.28
C ILE A 51 5.22 4.62 -1.11
N ARG A 52 5.04 4.55 -2.42
CA ARG A 52 5.49 5.56 -3.37
C ARG A 52 4.27 6.07 -4.12
N VAL A 53 4.16 7.39 -4.25
CA VAL A 53 3.05 8.01 -4.96
C VAL A 53 3.61 8.76 -6.16
N SER A 54 3.13 8.41 -7.35
CA SER A 54 3.39 9.15 -8.58
C SER A 54 2.11 9.89 -8.95
N SER A 55 2.14 11.22 -8.88
CA SER A 55 1.01 12.07 -9.25
C SER A 55 1.49 13.47 -9.63
N PRO A 56 0.92 14.10 -10.68
CA PRO A 56 1.28 15.46 -11.09
C PRO A 56 0.78 16.55 -10.12
N VAL A 57 -0.07 16.19 -9.15
CA VAL A 57 -0.62 17.12 -8.15
C VAL A 57 -0.47 16.53 -6.75
N LYS A 58 -0.43 17.41 -5.73
CA LYS A 58 -0.26 17.06 -4.31
C LYS A 58 -1.28 16.00 -3.88
N ARG A 59 -0.80 14.98 -3.17
CA ARG A 59 -1.61 13.91 -2.56
C ARG A 59 -1.19 13.78 -1.12
N ASP A 60 -2.16 13.75 -0.22
CA ASP A 60 -1.97 13.49 1.20
C ASP A 60 -2.54 12.11 1.53
N LEU A 61 -1.77 11.28 2.25
CA LEU A 61 -2.19 9.94 2.66
C LEU A 61 -2.65 10.01 4.11
N TYR A 62 -3.96 9.99 4.33
CA TYR A 62 -4.55 10.28 5.64
C TYR A 62 -4.37 9.17 6.68
N GLY A 63 -4.29 7.90 6.26
CA GLY A 63 -4.17 6.80 7.20
C GLY A 63 -3.98 5.45 6.54
N ALA A 64 -3.39 4.53 7.30
CA ALA A 64 -3.22 3.13 6.93
C ALA A 64 -3.92 2.26 7.97
N VAL A 65 -4.68 1.27 7.50
CA VAL A 65 -5.40 0.32 8.35
C VAL A 65 -5.05 -1.09 7.89
N ALA A 66 -4.53 -1.90 8.80
CA ALA A 66 -4.24 -3.31 8.59
C ALA A 66 -5.20 -4.17 9.41
N TYR A 67 -5.77 -5.19 8.77
CA TYR A 67 -6.49 -6.25 9.47
C TYR A 67 -5.50 -7.40 9.67
N ILE A 68 -5.27 -7.77 10.93
CA ILE A 68 -4.30 -8.78 11.31
C ILE A 68 -5.06 -9.89 12.02
N GLU A 69 -5.00 -11.09 11.46
CA GLU A 69 -5.50 -12.30 12.11
C GLU A 69 -4.32 -12.95 12.85
N PRO A 70 -4.40 -13.11 14.18
CA PRO A 70 -3.41 -13.90 14.90
C PRO A 70 -3.52 -15.34 14.40
N THR A 71 -2.45 -15.87 13.82
CA THR A 71 -2.37 -17.30 13.55
C THR A 71 -2.28 -18.00 14.91
N GLY A 72 -3.36 -18.63 15.34
CA GLY A 72 -3.44 -19.38 16.60
C GLY A 72 -2.27 -20.35 16.75
N GLY A 73 -1.70 -20.38 17.95
CA GLY A 73 -0.78 -21.43 18.40
C GLY A 73 -1.55 -22.56 19.05
#